data_AF-A0A9E0L8Z9-F1
#
_entry.id   AF-A0A9E0L8Z9-F1
#
_cell.length_a   1.000
_cell.length_b   1.000
_cell.length_c   1.000
_cell.angle_alpha   90.00
_cell.angle_beta   90.00
_cell.angle_gamma   90.00
#
_symmetry.space_group_name_H-M   'P 1'
#
loop_
_entity.id
_entity.type
_entity.pdbx_description
1 polymer ?
#
loop_
_entity_poly.entity_id
_entity_poly.type
_entity_poly.pdbx_seq_one_letter_code
_entity_poly.pdbx_strand_id
1 'polypeptide(L)' 'MASLTLHPVNEGVVAVHLASGEPVGHLKRIGGLWKFKAMGYEDGSLVPGGGPLTAEHNRTFTELDAATIGAALLPGSQ' A
#
# COMPACT_ATOMS: atom_id res chain seq x y z
N MET A 1 -5.53 -5.06 15.57
CA MET A 1 -4.24 -4.69 14.96
C MET A 1 -4.39 -4.79 13.46
N ALA A 2 -4.45 -3.66 12.75
CA ALA A 2 -4.48 -3.72 11.30
C ALA A 2 -3.06 -4.01 10.82
N SER A 3 -2.88 -5.07 10.04
CA SER A 3 -1.60 -5.43 9.43
C SER A 3 -1.76 -5.47 7.92
N LEU A 4 -0.64 -5.32 7.23
CA LEU A 4 -0.56 -5.38 5.77
C LEU A 4 0.15 -6.64 5.33
N THR A 5 -0.25 -7.14 4.17
CA THR A 5 0.46 -8.20 3.46
C THR A 5 0.95 -7.67 2.12
N LEU A 6 2.17 -8.07 1.76
CA LEU A 6 2.85 -7.64 0.54
C LEU A 6 2.90 -8.80 -0.44
N HIS A 7 2.38 -8.58 -1.65
CA HIS A 7 2.28 -9.59 -2.70
C HIS A 7 3.05 -9.14 -3.93
N PRO A 8 4.23 -9.73 -4.23
CA PRO A 8 4.98 -9.39 -5.43
C PRO A 8 4.14 -9.64 -6.69
N VAL A 9 4.01 -8.64 -7.55
CA VAL A 9 3.27 -8.75 -8.82
C VAL A 9 4.24 -8.93 -9.98
N ASN A 10 5.30 -8.12 -10.02
CA ASN A 10 6.40 -8.20 -10.97
C ASN A 10 7.62 -7.43 -10.45
N GLU A 11 8.68 -7.36 -11.26
CA GLU A 11 9.88 -6.62 -10.91
C GLU A 11 9.55 -5.13 -10.69
N GLY A 12 9.71 -4.67 -9.45
CA GLY A 12 9.45 -3.27 -9.09
C GLY A 12 7.99 -2.95 -8.80
N VAL A 13 7.07 -3.93 -8.76
CA VAL A 13 5.68 -3.72 -8.31
C VAL A 13 5.24 -4.78 -7.30
N VAL A 14 4.72 -4.32 -6.17
CA VAL A 14 4.20 -5.16 -5.09
C VAL A 14 2.81 -4.67 -4.72
N ALA A 15 1.81 -5.56 -4.73
CA ALA A 15 0.47 -5.26 -4.25
C ALA A 15 0.45 -5.24 -2.71
N VAL A 16 -0.32 -4.31 -2.16
CA VAL A 16 -0.47 -4.11 -0.72
C VAL A 16 -1.92 -4.38 -0.36
N HIS A 17 -2.15 -5.39 0.47
CA HIS A 17 -3.47 -5.75 0.95
C HIS A 17 -3.55 -5.58 2.47
N LEU A 18 -4.73 -5.24 2.99
CA LEU A 18 -5.03 -5.42 4.41
C LEU A 18 -4.96 -6.91 4.77
N ALA A 19 -4.80 -7.21 6.06
CA ALA A 19 -4.87 -8.57 6.58
C ALA A 19 -6.20 -9.29 6.28
N SER A 20 -7.28 -8.53 6.06
CA SER A 20 -8.58 -9.05 5.59
C SER A 20 -8.56 -9.53 4.13
N GLY A 21 -7.49 -9.26 3.39
CA GLY A 21 -7.36 -9.55 1.96
C GLY A 21 -7.80 -8.40 1.05
N GLU A 22 -8.29 -7.28 1.60
CA GLU A 22 -8.72 -6.13 0.81
C GLU A 22 -7.53 -5.40 0.16
N PRO A 23 -7.53 -5.17 -1.16
CA PRO A 23 -6.49 -4.42 -1.85
C PRO A 23 -6.60 -2.92 -1.57
N VAL A 24 -5.52 -2.33 -1.07
CA VAL A 24 -5.45 -0.91 -0.66
C VAL A 24 -4.44 -0.09 -1.46
N GLY A 25 -3.63 -0.74 -2.30
CA GLY A 25 -2.66 -0.04 -3.13
C GLY A 25 -1.55 -0.93 -3.67
N HIS A 26 -0.56 -0.27 -4.27
CA HIS A 26 0.65 -0.91 -4.77
C HIS A 26 1.88 -0.10 -4.35
N LEU A 27 2.99 -0.79 -4.08
CA LEU A 27 4.32 -0.20 -4.00
C LEU A 27 4.97 -0.32 -5.37
N LYS A 28 5.46 0.80 -5.91
CA LYS A 28 6.18 0.86 -7.18
C LYS A 28 7.61 1.33 -6.95
N ARG A 29 8.60 0.61 -7.47
CA ARG A 29 10.01 0.99 -7.41
C ARG A 29 10.29 2.07 -8.46
N ILE A 30 10.60 3.28 -8.01
CA ILE A 30 10.84 4.46 -8.86
C ILE A 30 12.08 5.16 -8.32
N GLY A 31 13.14 5.23 -9.13
CA GLY A 31 14.40 5.88 -8.74
C GLY A 31 15.08 5.22 -7.54
N GLY A 32 14.99 3.89 -7.42
CA GLY A 32 15.56 3.12 -6.31
C GLY A 32 14.71 3.06 -5.05
N LEU A 33 13.68 3.90 -4.92
CA LEU A 33 12.76 3.93 -3.79
C LEU A 33 11.43 3.26 -4.12
N TRP A 34 10.77 2.70 -3.12
CA TRP A 34 9.42 2.16 -3.23
C TRP A 34 8.40 3.24 -2.89
N LYS A 35 7.57 3.62 -3.85
CA LYS A 35 6.49 4.60 -3.65
C LYS A 35 5.15 3.90 -3.51
N PHE A 36 4.43 4.17 -2.43
CA PHE A 36 3.08 3.70 -2.25
C PHE A 36 2.10 4.47 -3.15
N LYS A 37 1.26 3.72 -3.85
CA LYS A 37 0.19 4.22 -4.70
C LYS A 37 -1.11 3.64 -4.14
N ALA A 38 -1.76 4.45 -3.31
CA ALA A 38 -3.07 4.12 -2.76
C ALA A 38 -4.08 3.82 -3.88
N MET A 39 -5.01 2.93 -3.56
CA MET A 39 -6.05 2.45 -4.46
C MET A 39 -7.28 2.15 -3.60
N GLY A 40 -8.45 2.58 -4.06
CA GLY A 40 -9.72 2.27 -3.45
C GLY A 40 -10.74 1.80 -4.47
N TYR A 41 -11.88 1.38 -3.97
CA TYR A 41 -13.06 1.08 -4.78
C TYR A 41 -14.20 1.97 -4.31
N GLU A 42 -14.80 2.70 -5.24
CA GLU A 42 -16.01 3.51 -5.02
C GLU A 42 -17.04 3.06 -6.05
N ASP A 43 -18.25 2.69 -5.61
CA ASP A 43 -19.32 2.16 -6.45
C ASP A 43 -18.89 1.02 -7.40
N GLY A 44 -17.99 0.15 -6.92
CA GLY A 44 -17.44 -0.98 -7.69
C GLY A 44 -16.38 -0.58 -8.73
N SER A 45 -16.07 0.71 -8.86
CA SER A 45 -15.04 1.23 -9.76
C SER A 45 -13.72 1.46 -9.03
N LEU A 46 -12.62 1.11 -9.69
CA LEU A 46 -11.28 1.36 -9.18
C LEU A 46 -10.97 2.85 -9.18
N VAL A 47 -10.62 3.41 -8.02
CA VAL A 47 -10.22 4.81 -7.86
C VAL A 47 -8.72 4.89 -7.52
N PRO A 48 -7.87 5.29 -8.47
CA PRO A 48 -6.46 5.53 -8.21
C PRO A 48 -6.29 6.69 -7.21
N GLY A 49 -5.51 6.47 -6.15
CA GLY A 49 -5.36 7.46 -5.09
C GLY A 49 -6.60 7.63 -4.21
N GLY A 50 -7.60 6.76 -4.33
CA GLY A 50 -8.74 6.65 -3.42
C GLY A 50 -8.54 5.58 -2.34
N GLY A 51 -9.60 5.35 -1.55
CA GLY A 51 -9.62 4.29 -0.53
C GLY A 51 -9.03 4.69 0.83
N PRO A 52 -8.96 3.73 1.77
CA PRO A 52 -8.67 4.01 3.18
C PRO A 52 -7.26 4.56 3.42
N LEU A 53 -6.32 4.33 2.50
CA LEU A 53 -4.92 4.76 2.62
C LEU A 53 -4.54 5.92 1.68
N THR A 54 -5.54 6.66 1.18
CA THR A 54 -5.36 7.84 0.31
C THR A 54 -4.39 8.86 0.89
N ALA A 55 -4.46 9.12 2.19
CA ALA A 55 -3.61 10.11 2.87
C ALA A 55 -2.11 9.79 2.74
N GLU A 56 -1.76 8.51 2.62
CA GLU A 56 -0.39 8.03 2.52
C GLU A 56 0.07 7.85 1.07
N HIS A 57 -0.73 8.30 0.09
CA HIS A 57 -0.38 8.22 -1.32
C HIS A 57 0.95 8.95 -1.59
N ASN A 58 1.82 8.32 -2.37
CA ASN A 58 3.23 8.71 -2.63
C ASN A 58 4.21 8.55 -1.48
N ARG A 59 3.82 8.00 -0.31
CA ARG A 59 4.78 7.71 0.75
C ARG A 59 5.87 6.77 0.24
N THR A 60 7.11 7.05 0.64
CA THR A 60 8.29 6.37 0.10
C THR A 60 8.98 5.51 1.13
N PHE A 61 9.50 4.37 0.69
CA PHE A 61 10.24 3.41 1.50
C PHE A 61 11.54 3.03 0.79
N THR A 62 12.59 2.80 1.56
CA THR A 62 13.88 2.31 1.04
C THR A 62 13.86 0.80 0.79
N GLU A 63 13.07 0.07 1.57
CA GLU A 63 13.02 -1.40 1.57
C GLU A 63 11.58 -1.91 1.60
N LEU A 64 11.37 -3.15 1.16
CA LEU A 64 10.09 -3.84 1.21
C LEU A 64 9.95 -4.63 2.51
N ASP A 65 9.71 -3.93 3.62
CA ASP A 65 9.42 -4.57 4.90
C ASP A 65 7.95 -4.36 5.29
N ALA A 66 7.20 -5.46 5.39
CA ALA A 66 5.76 -5.42 5.64
C ALA A 66 5.42 -4.78 7.01
N ALA A 67 6.25 -4.99 8.03
CA ALA A 67 6.02 -4.43 9.35
C ALA A 67 6.24 -2.91 9.37
N THR A 68 7.35 -2.43 8.80
CA THR A 68 7.69 -1.00 8.67
C THR A 68 6.67 -0.27 7.80
N ILE A 69 6.32 -0.85 6.65
CA ILE A 69 5.32 -0.28 5.74
C ILE A 69 3.95 -0.27 6.42
N GLY A 70 3.57 -1.35 7.10
CA GLY A 70 2.33 -1.43 7.89
C GLY A 70 2.24 -0.34 8.95
N ALA A 71 3.27 -0.20 9.78
CA ALA A 71 3.33 0.82 10.82
C ALA A 71 3.25 2.25 10.25
N ALA A 72 3.88 2.49 9.10
CA ALA A 72 3.87 3.80 8.45
C ALA A 72 2.53 4.13 7.77
N LEU A 73 1.85 3.13 7.18
CA LEU A 73 0.60 3.34 6.45
C LEU A 73 -0.65 3.23 7.34
N LEU A 74 -0.57 2.61 8.52
CA LEU A 74 -1.69 2.40 9.45
C LEU A 74 -1.43 3.02 10.84
N PRO A 75 -1.08 4.31 10.95
CA PRO A 75 -0.58 4.91 12.21
C PRO A 75 -1.61 4.99 13.36
N GLY A 76 -2.88 4.62 13.14
CA GLY A 76 -3.96 4.66 14.13
C GLY A 76 -4.50 3.30 14.58
N SER A 77 -3.83 2.18 14.24
CA SER A 77 -4.35 0.82 14.51
C SER A 77 -3.66 0.08 15.65
N GLN A 78 -2.96 0.82 16.52
CA GLN A 78 -2.36 0.34 17.78
C GLN A 78 -3.38 0.19 18.90
#